data_AF-A0A1E8Q8H2-F1
#
_entry.id   AF-A0A1E8Q8H2-F1
#
_cell.length_a   1.000
_cell.length_b   1.000
_cell.length_c   1.000
_cell.angle_alpha   90.00
_cell.angle_beta   90.00
_cell.angle_gamma   90.00
#
_symmetry.space_group_name_H-M   'P 1'
#
loop_
_entity.id
_entity.type
_entity.pdbx_description
1 polymer ?
#
loop_
_entity_poly.entity_id
_entity_poly.type
_entity_poly.pdbx_seq_one_letter_code
_entity_poly.pdbx_strand_id
1 'polypeptide(L)'
;MAKLNVNYSDLSRVFGEYAELQAQAAALSPMAAEEAQRIIASHGPMGYPVAVGVVAGLARREARVQAKAADFGQYSERFLEHEATYLDADHAGAQGYNALDFSEGATLPTPDDYESTDSFPKWVCWIGTADGDTSMCSEDTTEYLFVEDGAWRNRQVDSGFVAELLPSQTPKQTLLTEPPAPGSDPFANAAPRDFAVYWPNPDGTMGRAYREPDGSVVSTQDGGSGLQLSPIKPGDLPMWGQLPI
;
A
#
# COMPACT_ATOMS: atom_id res chain seq x y z
N MET A 1 12.97 14.55 -10.98
CA MET A 1 12.00 13.99 -11.95
C MET A 1 10.80 13.50 -11.16
N ALA A 2 9.58 13.93 -11.48
CA ALA A 2 8.39 13.43 -10.80
C ALA A 2 8.17 11.96 -11.19
N LYS A 3 7.99 11.09 -10.20
CA LYS A 3 7.68 9.67 -10.42
C LYS A 3 6.25 9.60 -10.95
N LEU A 4 6.08 9.30 -12.23
CA LEU A 4 4.77 9.13 -12.85
C LEU A 4 4.21 7.77 -12.38
N ASN A 5 3.24 7.81 -11.46
CA ASN A 5 2.52 6.62 -11.02
C ASN A 5 1.31 6.44 -11.94
N VAL A 6 1.44 5.57 -12.95
CA VAL A 6 0.33 5.19 -13.84
C VAL A 6 -0.28 3.90 -13.28
N ASN A 7 -1.59 3.92 -12.99
CA ASN A 7 -2.32 2.72 -12.63
C ASN A 7 -2.80 2.01 -13.90
N TYR A 8 -2.69 0.67 -13.93
CA TYR A 8 -3.17 -0.17 -15.01
C TYR A 8 -4.65 0.09 -15.36
N SER A 9 -5.53 0.25 -14.37
CA SER A 9 -6.96 0.51 -14.60
C SER A 9 -7.23 1.87 -15.25
N ASP A 10 -6.31 2.82 -15.11
CA ASP A 10 -6.45 4.13 -15.77
C ASP A 10 -6.13 4.05 -17.26
N LEU A 11 -5.23 3.15 -17.69
CA LEU A 11 -4.89 2.98 -19.10
C LEU A 11 -6.07 2.43 -19.91
N SER A 12 -6.75 1.39 -19.40
CA SER A 12 -7.91 0.81 -20.07
C SER A 12 -9.11 1.76 -20.09
N ARG A 13 -9.29 2.56 -19.04
CA ARG A 13 -10.30 3.63 -19.01
C ARG A 13 -10.02 4.70 -20.08
N VAL A 14 -8.80 5.21 -20.13
CA VAL A 14 -8.40 6.26 -21.11
C VAL A 14 -8.47 5.72 -22.54
N PHE A 15 -8.11 4.46 -22.77
CA PHE A 15 -8.34 3.79 -24.05
C PHE A 15 -9.81 3.90 -24.49
N GLY A 16 -10.75 3.54 -23.60
CA GLY A 16 -12.17 3.61 -23.87
C GLY A 16 -12.65 5.03 -24.17
N GLU A 17 -12.19 6.02 -23.40
CA GLU A 17 -12.52 7.44 -23.60
C GLU A 17 -12.05 7.94 -24.99
N TYR A 18 -10.85 7.55 -25.43
CA TYR A 18 -10.32 7.93 -26.74
C TYR A 18 -11.02 7.20 -27.89
N ALA A 19 -11.38 5.93 -27.71
CA ALA A 19 -12.18 5.19 -28.69
C ALA A 19 -13.58 5.81 -28.86
N GLU A 20 -14.18 6.28 -27.76
CA GLU A 20 -15.46 6.99 -27.80
C GLU A 20 -15.32 8.33 -28.54
N LEU A 21 -14.27 9.12 -28.25
CA LEU A 21 -13.99 10.37 -28.95
C LEU A 21 -13.78 10.18 -30.45
N GLN A 22 -13.08 9.12 -30.86
CA GLN A 22 -12.95 8.74 -32.27
C GLN A 22 -14.32 8.52 -32.91
N ALA A 23 -15.19 7.72 -32.28
CA ALA A 23 -16.52 7.41 -32.79
C ALA A 23 -17.40 8.67 -32.89
N GLN A 24 -17.38 9.51 -31.86
CA GLN A 24 -18.12 10.78 -31.84
C GLN A 24 -17.63 11.73 -32.94
N ALA A 25 -16.30 11.87 -33.11
CA ALA A 25 -15.73 12.74 -34.13
C ALA A 25 -16.06 12.26 -35.55
N ALA A 26 -16.00 10.95 -35.79
CA ALA A 26 -16.36 10.36 -37.07
C ALA A 26 -17.85 10.54 -37.42
N ALA A 27 -18.72 10.67 -36.41
CA ALA A 27 -20.15 10.88 -36.59
C ALA A 27 -20.55 12.35 -36.92
N LEU A 28 -19.65 13.32 -36.74
CA LEU A 28 -19.98 14.74 -36.97
C LEU A 28 -20.39 15.04 -38.41
N SER A 29 -19.73 14.41 -39.38
CA SER A 29 -19.98 14.62 -40.80
C SER A 29 -21.37 14.12 -41.25
N PRO A 30 -21.79 12.88 -40.96
CA PRO A 30 -23.14 12.44 -41.26
C PRO A 30 -24.21 13.24 -40.49
N MET A 31 -23.97 13.58 -39.22
CA MET A 31 -24.90 14.42 -38.44
C MET A 31 -25.11 15.80 -39.06
N ALA A 32 -24.04 16.43 -39.58
CA ALA A 32 -24.14 17.72 -40.26
C ALA A 32 -24.90 17.63 -41.59
N ALA A 33 -24.78 16.51 -42.31
CA ALA A 33 -25.53 16.27 -43.54
C ALA A 33 -27.04 16.08 -43.26
N GLU A 34 -27.39 15.31 -42.22
CA GLU A 34 -28.78 15.16 -41.77
C GLU A 34 -29.38 16.49 -41.32
N GLU A 35 -28.61 17.31 -40.62
CA GLU A 35 -29.07 18.63 -40.18
C GLU A 35 -29.35 19.56 -41.36
N ALA A 36 -28.48 19.56 -42.38
CA ALA A 36 -28.73 20.31 -43.60
C ALA A 36 -30.03 19.86 -44.29
N GLN A 37 -30.32 18.56 -44.32
CA GLN A 37 -31.58 18.03 -44.86
C GLN A 37 -32.79 18.45 -44.02
N ARG A 38 -32.69 18.40 -42.68
CA ARG A 38 -33.74 18.88 -41.77
C ARG A 38 -34.06 20.36 -41.99
N ILE A 39 -33.03 21.20 -42.17
CA ILE A 39 -33.21 22.63 -42.45
C ILE A 39 -33.95 22.84 -43.77
N ILE A 40 -33.55 22.13 -44.84
CA ILE A 40 -34.21 22.20 -46.14
C ILE A 40 -35.67 21.77 -46.04
N ALA A 41 -35.94 20.67 -45.33
CA ALA A 41 -37.29 20.13 -45.18
C ALA A 41 -38.22 21.08 -44.39
N SER A 42 -37.70 21.73 -43.34
CA SER A 42 -38.49 22.60 -42.45
C SER A 42 -38.67 24.02 -42.96
N HIS A 43 -37.69 24.57 -43.69
CA HIS A 43 -37.68 25.97 -44.11
C HIS A 43 -37.78 26.15 -45.64
N GLY A 44 -37.82 25.06 -46.40
CA GLY A 44 -37.94 25.09 -47.86
C GLY A 44 -36.85 25.95 -48.53
N PRO A 45 -37.19 26.78 -49.52
CA PRO A 45 -36.23 27.65 -50.19
C PRO A 45 -35.53 28.67 -49.27
N MET A 46 -36.16 29.08 -48.17
CA MET A 46 -35.57 30.04 -47.22
C MET A 46 -34.42 29.42 -46.40
N GLY A 47 -34.45 28.10 -46.17
CA GLY A 47 -33.39 27.38 -45.44
C GLY A 47 -32.17 27.04 -46.29
N TYR A 48 -32.27 27.16 -47.62
CA TYR A 48 -31.23 26.73 -48.55
C TYR A 48 -29.87 27.40 -48.32
N PRO A 49 -29.78 28.74 -48.10
CA PRO A 49 -28.50 29.40 -47.82
C PRO A 49 -27.83 28.87 -46.55
N VAL A 50 -28.60 28.53 -45.51
CA VAL A 50 -28.08 27.98 -44.26
C VAL A 50 -27.57 26.57 -44.48
N ALA A 51 -28.35 25.70 -45.12
CA ALA A 51 -27.96 24.33 -45.42
C ALA A 51 -26.68 24.27 -46.28
N VAL A 52 -26.57 25.13 -47.30
CA VAL A 52 -25.34 25.27 -48.11
C VAL A 52 -24.16 25.73 -47.24
N GLY A 53 -24.38 26.67 -46.30
CA GLY A 53 -23.37 27.11 -45.35
C GLY A 53 -22.86 25.97 -44.46
N VAL A 54 -23.74 25.12 -43.95
CA VAL A 54 -23.38 23.93 -43.16
C VAL A 54 -22.53 22.97 -43.99
N VAL A 55 -22.99 22.58 -45.18
CA VAL A 55 -22.29 21.63 -46.05
C VAL A 55 -20.94 22.19 -46.51
N ALA A 56 -20.88 23.47 -46.89
CA ALA A 56 -19.63 24.12 -47.29
C ALA A 56 -18.64 24.24 -46.12
N GLY A 57 -19.14 24.52 -44.91
CA GLY A 57 -18.35 24.55 -43.69
C GLY A 57 -17.77 23.18 -43.34
N LEU A 58 -18.58 22.12 -43.47
CA LEU A 58 -18.16 20.74 -43.30
C LEU A 58 -17.08 20.38 -44.32
N ALA A 59 -17.33 20.60 -45.62
CA ALA A 59 -16.39 20.26 -46.69
C ALA A 59 -15.00 20.91 -46.50
N ARG A 60 -14.93 22.14 -45.96
CA ARG A 60 -13.66 22.83 -45.67
C ARG A 60 -12.87 22.23 -44.51
N ARG A 61 -13.54 21.53 -43.59
CA ARG A 61 -12.95 21.02 -42.34
C ARG A 61 -12.90 19.51 -42.27
N GLU A 62 -13.60 18.81 -43.18
CA GLU A 62 -13.74 17.36 -43.22
C GLU A 62 -12.41 16.64 -43.03
N ALA A 63 -11.41 16.98 -43.85
CA ALA A 63 -10.09 16.37 -43.75
C ALA A 63 -9.42 16.55 -42.37
N ARG A 64 -9.64 17.69 -41.70
CA ARG A 64 -9.09 17.95 -40.36
C ARG A 64 -9.84 17.20 -39.28
N VAL A 65 -11.17 17.09 -39.40
CA VAL A 65 -12.00 16.32 -38.47
C VAL A 65 -11.66 14.84 -38.58
N GLN A 66 -11.55 14.30 -39.81
CA GLN A 66 -11.14 12.93 -40.05
C GLN A 66 -9.72 12.65 -39.56
N ALA A 67 -8.77 13.57 -39.80
CA ALA A 67 -7.42 13.44 -39.25
C ALA A 67 -7.45 13.38 -37.72
N LYS A 68 -8.26 14.22 -37.08
CA LYS A 68 -8.37 14.21 -35.61
C LYS A 68 -9.04 12.95 -35.07
N ALA A 69 -10.05 12.43 -35.77
CA ALA A 69 -10.66 11.14 -35.44
C ALA A 69 -9.64 10.00 -35.55
N ALA A 70 -8.79 10.01 -36.58
CA ALA A 70 -7.70 9.05 -36.73
C ALA A 70 -6.65 9.18 -35.61
N ASP A 71 -6.28 10.41 -35.22
CA ASP A 71 -5.38 10.64 -34.07
C ASP A 71 -5.93 9.97 -32.81
N PHE A 72 -7.24 10.11 -32.54
CA PHE A 72 -7.86 9.49 -31.36
C PHE A 72 -7.75 7.95 -31.40
N GLY A 73 -7.96 7.34 -32.56
CA GLY A 73 -7.74 5.90 -32.76
C GLY A 73 -6.29 5.48 -32.56
N GLN A 74 -5.33 6.25 -33.08
CA GLN A 74 -3.92 5.97 -32.86
C GLN A 74 -3.54 6.05 -31.38
N TYR A 75 -4.03 7.05 -30.64
CA TYR A 75 -3.75 7.16 -29.21
C TYR A 75 -4.41 6.05 -28.41
N SER A 76 -5.62 5.63 -28.76
CA SER A 76 -6.30 4.52 -28.08
C SER A 76 -5.49 3.23 -28.23
N GLU A 77 -5.03 2.90 -29.45
CA GLU A 77 -4.17 1.73 -29.71
C GLU A 77 -2.88 1.78 -28.87
N ARG A 78 -2.23 2.94 -28.77
CA ARG A 78 -1.03 3.09 -27.94
C ARG A 78 -1.28 2.87 -26.45
N PHE A 79 -2.46 3.21 -25.94
CA PHE A 79 -2.80 2.91 -24.54
C PHE A 79 -2.99 1.41 -24.32
N LEU A 80 -3.57 0.68 -25.28
CA LEU A 80 -3.65 -0.79 -25.22
C LEU A 80 -2.26 -1.45 -25.30
N GLU A 81 -1.38 -0.95 -26.17
CA GLU A 81 0.00 -1.46 -26.27
C GLU A 81 0.76 -1.25 -24.95
N HIS A 82 0.59 -0.07 -24.33
CA HIS A 82 1.18 0.21 -23.02
C HIS A 82 0.61 -0.68 -21.93
N GLU A 83 -0.71 -0.92 -21.94
CA GLU A 83 -1.37 -1.82 -21.02
C GLU A 83 -0.77 -3.24 -21.09
N ALA A 84 -0.62 -3.79 -22.30
CA ALA A 84 0.01 -5.09 -22.52
C ALA A 84 1.47 -5.11 -22.03
N THR A 85 2.23 -4.05 -22.32
CA THR A 85 3.64 -3.93 -21.88
C THR A 85 3.76 -3.94 -20.35
N TYR A 86 2.83 -3.27 -19.65
CA TYR A 86 2.81 -3.28 -18.18
C TYR A 86 2.52 -4.68 -17.61
N LEU A 87 1.56 -5.40 -18.21
CA LEU A 87 1.25 -6.78 -17.78
C LEU A 87 2.41 -7.73 -18.03
N ASP A 88 3.05 -7.65 -19.20
CA ASP A 88 4.21 -8.50 -19.52
C ASP A 88 5.36 -8.25 -18.53
N ALA A 89 5.63 -7.00 -18.19
CA ALA A 89 6.65 -6.64 -17.21
C ALA A 89 6.30 -7.14 -15.79
N ASP A 90 5.03 -7.04 -15.38
CA ASP A 90 4.55 -7.56 -14.10
C ASP A 90 4.66 -9.09 -14.03
N HIS A 91 4.23 -9.79 -15.09
CA HIS A 91 4.37 -11.24 -15.21
C HIS A 91 5.83 -11.69 -15.22
N ALA A 92 6.71 -11.00 -15.95
CA ALA A 92 8.14 -11.31 -15.96
C ALA A 92 8.76 -11.11 -14.57
N GLY A 93 8.36 -10.04 -13.86
CA GLY A 93 8.76 -9.81 -12.46
C GLY A 93 8.31 -10.94 -11.53
N ALA A 94 7.03 -11.32 -11.61
CA ALA A 94 6.46 -12.42 -10.83
C ALA A 94 7.12 -13.78 -11.13
N GLN A 95 7.39 -14.06 -12.41
CA GLN A 95 8.14 -15.24 -12.82
C GLN A 95 9.57 -15.23 -12.27
N GLY A 96 10.23 -14.07 -12.23
CA GLY A 96 11.54 -13.90 -11.60
C GLY A 96 11.52 -14.31 -10.12
N TYR A 97 10.49 -13.93 -9.37
CA TYR A 97 10.33 -14.35 -7.98
C TYR A 97 9.98 -15.84 -7.83
N ASN A 98 9.16 -16.40 -8.72
CA ASN A 98 8.82 -17.83 -8.69
C ASN A 98 9.98 -18.73 -9.15
N ALA A 99 10.88 -18.20 -9.97
CA ALA A 99 12.09 -18.87 -10.44
C ALA A 99 13.21 -18.84 -9.40
N LEU A 100 13.06 -18.08 -8.31
CA LEU A 100 13.91 -18.24 -7.14
C LEU A 100 13.67 -19.64 -6.58
N ASP A 101 14.66 -20.50 -6.78
CA ASP A 101 14.66 -21.83 -6.21
C ASP A 101 14.98 -21.75 -4.72
N PHE A 102 13.95 -21.82 -3.88
CA PHE A 102 14.12 -21.90 -2.42
C PHE A 102 14.53 -23.31 -1.97
N SER A 103 14.75 -24.27 -2.87
CA SER A 103 15.16 -25.64 -2.53
C SER A 103 16.62 -25.73 -2.05
N GLU A 104 17.51 -24.82 -2.45
CA GLU A 104 18.82 -24.64 -1.82
C GLU A 104 18.71 -24.16 -0.36
N GLY A 105 17.60 -23.53 0.02
CA GLY A 105 17.27 -23.23 1.42
C GLY A 105 16.49 -24.34 2.14
N ALA A 106 16.06 -25.38 1.43
CA ALA A 106 15.26 -26.49 1.96
C ALA A 106 16.10 -27.73 2.32
N THR A 107 17.39 -27.75 1.99
CA THR A 107 18.33 -28.66 2.64
C THR A 107 18.60 -28.11 4.03
N LEU A 108 17.97 -28.70 5.04
CA LEU A 108 18.40 -28.50 6.42
C LEU A 108 19.89 -28.85 6.49
N PRO A 109 20.77 -27.94 6.96
CA PRO A 109 22.17 -28.27 7.11
C PRO A 109 22.30 -29.51 8.01
N THR A 110 23.10 -30.48 7.58
CA THR A 110 23.61 -31.48 8.51
C THR A 110 24.38 -30.74 9.61
N PRO A 111 24.25 -31.13 10.89
CA PRO A 111 24.82 -30.38 12.03
C PRO A 111 26.33 -30.13 11.95
N ASP A 112 27.01 -30.80 11.02
CA ASP A 112 28.45 -30.93 10.94
C ASP A 112 29.09 -29.97 9.93
N ASP A 113 28.31 -29.32 9.04
CA ASP A 113 28.82 -28.45 7.96
C ASP A 113 28.67 -26.93 8.25
N TYR A 114 28.30 -26.56 9.47
CA TYR A 114 28.08 -25.17 9.86
C TYR A 114 29.39 -24.48 10.30
N GLU A 115 30.33 -24.27 9.38
CA GLU A 115 31.28 -23.16 9.52
C GLU A 115 30.59 -21.87 9.04
N SER A 116 29.82 -21.30 9.97
CA SER A 116 29.11 -20.02 9.86
C SER A 116 30.05 -18.87 9.47
N THR A 117 29.97 -18.38 8.22
CA THR A 117 30.53 -17.07 7.86
C THR A 117 29.52 -15.93 8.04
N ASP A 118 28.23 -16.21 8.23
CA ASP A 118 27.21 -15.24 8.64
C ASP A 118 26.71 -15.56 10.05
N SER A 119 27.14 -14.76 11.00
CA SER A 119 26.84 -14.90 12.43
C SER A 119 25.33 -14.79 12.73
N PHE A 120 24.65 -15.94 12.82
CA PHE A 120 23.38 -16.21 13.52
C PHE A 120 22.12 -15.41 13.06
N PRO A 121 20.88 -15.91 13.31
CA PRO A 121 19.68 -15.09 13.18
C PRO A 121 19.84 -13.87 14.10
N LYS A 122 19.72 -12.66 13.53
CA LYS A 122 19.77 -11.42 14.32
C LYS A 122 18.66 -11.43 15.36
N TRP A 123 19.01 -11.68 16.62
CA TRP A 123 18.08 -11.56 17.74
C TRP A 123 17.84 -10.08 17.99
N VAL A 124 16.63 -9.63 17.67
CA VAL A 124 16.18 -8.24 17.88
C VAL A 124 15.41 -8.19 19.18
N CYS A 125 15.89 -7.40 20.14
CA CYS A 125 15.20 -7.14 21.40
C CYS A 125 14.53 -5.77 21.36
N TRP A 126 13.25 -5.71 21.68
CA TRP A 126 12.53 -4.44 21.82
C TRP A 126 12.76 -3.84 23.21
N ILE A 127 13.20 -2.58 23.27
CA ILE A 127 13.51 -1.87 24.52
C ILE A 127 12.62 -0.63 24.75
N GLY A 128 11.65 -0.35 23.89
CA GLY A 128 10.72 0.78 24.07
C GLY A 128 11.28 2.10 23.55
N THR A 129 12.28 2.63 24.24
CA THR A 129 12.90 3.94 23.99
C THR A 129 14.41 3.81 23.79
N ALA A 130 15.07 4.88 23.31
CA ALA A 130 16.52 4.87 23.10
C ALA A 130 17.33 4.52 24.37
N ASP A 131 16.76 4.87 25.54
CA ASP A 131 17.32 4.65 26.88
C ASP A 131 16.66 3.48 27.61
N GLY A 132 15.94 2.61 26.90
CA GLY A 132 15.26 1.45 27.47
C GLY A 132 16.20 0.46 28.15
N ASP A 133 15.69 -0.23 29.17
CA ASP A 133 16.45 -1.23 29.93
C ASP A 133 16.77 -2.45 29.06
N THR A 134 18.05 -2.64 28.74
CA THR A 134 18.53 -3.75 27.92
C THR A 134 18.74 -5.04 28.73
N SER A 135 18.62 -5.02 30.06
CA SER A 135 18.84 -6.21 30.92
C SER A 135 17.77 -7.29 30.72
N MET A 136 16.62 -6.91 30.14
CA MET A 136 15.54 -7.82 29.78
C MET A 136 15.80 -8.57 28.46
N CYS A 137 16.84 -8.19 27.72
CA CYS A 137 17.20 -8.79 26.46
C CYS A 137 18.08 -10.02 26.67
N SER A 138 17.95 -11.02 25.79
CA SER A 138 18.87 -12.16 25.79
C SER A 138 20.30 -11.68 25.60
N GLU A 139 21.27 -12.36 26.21
CA GLU A 139 22.70 -12.08 25.98
C GLU A 139 23.08 -12.26 24.49
N ASP A 140 22.32 -13.07 23.76
CA ASP A 140 22.49 -13.31 22.31
C ASP A 140 21.88 -12.20 21.43
N THR A 141 21.34 -11.14 22.03
CA THR A 141 20.74 -10.01 21.29
C THR A 141 21.79 -9.31 20.45
N THR A 142 21.49 -9.14 19.17
CA THR A 142 22.37 -8.47 18.19
C THR A 142 21.91 -7.05 17.88
N GLU A 143 20.64 -6.73 18.13
CA GLU A 143 20.01 -5.48 17.75
C GLU A 143 18.93 -5.07 18.79
N TYR A 144 18.93 -3.80 19.18
CA TYR A 144 17.90 -3.20 20.03
C TYR A 144 16.95 -2.36 19.18
N LEU A 145 15.67 -2.70 19.23
CA LEU A 145 14.60 -1.96 18.58
C LEU A 145 13.97 -0.98 19.58
N PHE A 146 13.78 0.27 19.18
CA PHE A 146 13.18 1.32 20.01
C PHE A 146 12.48 2.36 19.14
N VAL A 147 11.69 3.23 19.76
CA VAL A 147 11.11 4.41 19.10
C VAL A 147 11.72 5.67 19.69
N GLU A 148 12.07 6.60 18.82
CA GLU A 148 12.60 7.93 19.15
C GLU A 148 11.93 8.93 18.21
N ASP A 149 11.39 10.02 18.76
CA ASP A 149 10.66 11.05 18.01
C ASP A 149 9.53 10.50 17.09
N GLY A 150 8.91 9.39 17.49
CA GLY A 150 7.84 8.74 16.72
C GLY A 150 8.32 7.90 15.53
N ALA A 151 9.63 7.78 15.32
CA ALA A 151 10.23 6.93 14.30
C ALA A 151 10.77 5.64 14.92
N TRP A 152 10.55 4.51 14.23
CA TRP A 152 11.12 3.22 14.62
C TRP A 152 12.61 3.18 14.28
N ARG A 153 13.43 2.77 15.24
CA ARG A 153 14.87 2.72 15.10
C ARG A 153 15.42 1.40 15.62
N ASN A 154 16.51 0.96 15.01
CA ASN A 154 17.26 -0.21 15.43
C ASN A 154 18.71 0.19 15.73
N ARG A 155 19.20 -0.16 16.92
CA ARG A 155 20.59 0.01 17.35
C ARG A 155 21.30 -1.33 17.40
N GLN A 156 22.34 -1.50 16.61
CA GLN A 156 23.20 -2.68 16.69
C GLN A 156 23.95 -2.74 18.03
N VAL A 157 24.01 -3.92 18.63
CA VAL A 157 24.62 -4.14 19.96
C VAL A 157 26.15 -4.06 19.89
N ASP A 158 26.73 -4.58 18.82
CA ASP A 158 28.18 -4.67 18.62
C ASP A 158 28.80 -3.32 18.20
N SER A 159 28.14 -2.59 17.32
CA SER A 159 28.66 -1.36 16.72
C SER A 159 28.04 -0.09 17.29
N GLY A 160 26.91 -0.19 17.98
CA GLY A 160 26.11 0.95 18.43
C GLY A 160 25.43 1.72 17.28
N PHE A 161 25.53 1.23 16.04
CA PHE A 161 24.97 1.91 14.87
C PHE A 161 23.44 1.95 14.93
N VAL A 162 22.87 3.14 14.72
CA VAL A 162 21.42 3.36 14.73
C VAL A 162 20.89 3.57 13.32
N ALA A 163 19.93 2.75 12.91
CA ALA A 163 19.19 2.88 11.66
C ALA A 163 17.73 3.23 11.92
N GLU A 164 17.20 4.21 11.18
CA GLU A 164 15.76 4.44 11.12
C GLU A 164 15.11 3.44 10.16
N LEU A 165 14.00 2.83 10.58
CA LEU A 165 13.28 1.82 9.81
C LEU A 165 12.26 2.47 8.88
N LEU A 166 12.22 1.99 7.63
CA LEU A 166 11.20 2.39 6.67
C LEU A 166 9.82 1.84 7.10
N PRO A 167 8.70 2.47 6.69
CA PRO A 167 7.34 1.99 6.99
C PRO A 167 7.03 0.55 6.55
N SER A 168 7.75 0.03 5.55
CA SER A 168 7.63 -1.37 5.12
C SER A 168 8.42 -2.35 6.00
N GLN A 169 9.30 -1.82 6.86
CA GLN A 169 10.17 -2.54 7.79
C GLN A 169 9.77 -2.30 9.25
N THR A 170 8.77 -1.45 9.50
CA THR A 170 8.21 -1.30 10.84
C THR A 170 7.60 -2.63 11.28
N PRO A 171 7.81 -3.03 12.54
CA PRO A 171 7.18 -4.23 13.06
C PRO A 171 5.66 -4.14 12.91
N LYS A 172 4.97 -5.27 12.83
CA LYS A 172 3.51 -5.36 12.97
C LYS A 172 3.12 -5.17 14.44
N GLN A 173 3.57 -4.06 15.02
CA GLN A 173 3.43 -3.70 16.41
C GLN A 173 3.12 -2.21 16.47
N THR A 174 2.12 -1.84 17.24
CA THR A 174 1.76 -0.43 17.45
C THR A 174 2.34 0.06 18.78
N LEU A 175 2.91 1.26 18.78
CA LEU A 175 3.19 2.00 20.00
C LEU A 175 2.08 3.02 20.22
N LEU A 176 1.35 2.91 21.34
CA LEU A 176 0.42 3.93 21.78
C LEU A 176 1.18 5.05 22.49
N THR A 177 0.71 6.28 22.32
CA THR A 177 1.29 7.45 22.98
C THR A 177 0.93 7.52 24.46
N GLU A 178 -0.13 6.84 24.88
CA GLU A 178 -0.65 6.82 26.25
C GLU A 178 -1.16 5.40 26.60
N PRO A 179 -1.21 5.05 27.89
CA PRO A 179 -1.83 3.80 28.32
C PRO A 179 -3.28 3.69 27.85
N PRO A 180 -3.74 2.50 27.42
CA PRO A 180 -5.15 2.27 27.12
C PRO A 180 -5.98 2.46 28.40
N ALA A 181 -7.17 3.05 28.25
CA ALA A 181 -8.08 3.25 29.37
C ALA A 181 -8.45 1.89 30.01
N PRO A 182 -8.64 1.82 31.34
CA PRO A 182 -9.13 0.60 31.98
C PRO A 182 -10.44 0.11 31.33
N GLY A 183 -10.50 -1.18 30.97
CA GLY A 183 -11.66 -1.76 30.28
C GLY A 183 -11.76 -1.46 28.79
N SER A 184 -10.74 -0.83 28.17
CA SER A 184 -10.70 -0.61 26.71
C SER A 184 -9.86 -1.67 25.98
N ASP A 185 -10.20 -1.94 24.71
CA ASP A 185 -9.38 -2.80 23.84
C ASP A 185 -8.05 -2.06 23.54
N PRO A 186 -6.88 -2.59 23.95
CA PRO A 186 -5.60 -1.95 23.67
C PRO A 186 -5.26 -1.89 22.18
N PHE A 187 -5.93 -2.68 21.34
CA PHE A 187 -5.78 -2.66 19.89
C PHE A 187 -6.77 -1.72 19.18
N ALA A 188 -7.63 -0.99 19.91
CA ALA A 188 -8.65 -0.14 19.29
C ALA A 188 -8.09 0.90 18.30
N ASN A 189 -6.85 1.33 18.52
CA ASN A 189 -6.13 2.28 17.66
C ASN A 189 -4.94 1.66 16.91
N ALA A 190 -4.76 0.34 16.98
CA ALA A 190 -3.69 -0.37 16.30
C ALA A 190 -4.10 -0.74 14.87
N ALA A 191 -3.12 -0.98 13.98
CA ALA A 191 -3.45 -1.43 12.63
C ALA A 191 -4.04 -2.86 12.69
N PRO A 192 -4.98 -3.22 11.78
CA PRO A 192 -5.64 -4.54 11.81
C PRO A 192 -4.72 -5.76 11.69
N ARG A 193 -3.45 -5.55 11.31
CA ARG A 193 -2.45 -6.62 11.13
C ARG A 193 -1.43 -6.66 12.27
N ASP A 194 -1.57 -5.80 13.27
CA ASP A 194 -0.65 -5.75 14.40
C ASP A 194 -0.99 -6.83 15.41
N PHE A 195 0.04 -7.56 15.81
CA PHE A 195 -0.08 -8.66 16.77
C PHE A 195 0.37 -8.24 18.18
N ALA A 196 1.02 -7.07 18.33
CA ALA A 196 1.42 -6.53 19.61
C ALA A 196 1.14 -5.02 19.70
N VAL A 197 0.79 -4.56 20.89
CA VAL A 197 0.68 -3.14 21.22
C VAL A 197 1.49 -2.86 22.47
N TYR A 198 2.27 -1.78 22.43
CA TYR A 198 3.05 -1.28 23.55
C TYR A 198 2.57 0.10 23.95
N TRP A 199 2.71 0.45 25.23
CA TRP A 199 2.44 1.81 25.69
C TRP A 199 3.36 2.20 26.85
N PRO A 200 3.78 3.47 26.93
CA PRO A 200 4.53 3.98 28.06
C PRO A 200 3.60 4.20 29.25
N ASN A 201 4.00 3.75 30.44
CA ASN A 201 3.32 4.06 31.69
C ASN A 201 3.93 5.32 32.33
N PRO A 202 3.15 6.07 33.15
CA PRO A 202 3.65 7.26 33.85
C PRO A 202 4.81 7.02 34.82
N ASP A 203 4.98 5.79 35.28
CA ASP A 203 6.07 5.36 36.17
C ASP A 203 7.37 5.01 35.41
N GLY A 204 7.39 5.20 34.09
CA GLY A 204 8.52 4.87 33.22
C GLY A 204 8.60 3.41 32.80
N THR A 205 7.66 2.56 33.25
CA THR A 205 7.56 1.16 32.79
C THR A 205 6.83 1.08 31.45
N MET A 206 6.94 -0.06 30.78
CA MET A 206 6.21 -0.32 29.53
C MET A 206 5.11 -1.35 29.79
N GLY A 207 3.90 -1.05 29.32
CA GLY A 207 2.85 -2.05 29.17
C GLY A 207 2.91 -2.70 27.79
N ARG A 208 2.55 -3.97 27.71
CA ARG A 208 2.43 -4.70 26.44
C ARG A 208 1.20 -5.59 26.41
N ALA A 209 0.59 -5.68 25.24
CA ALA A 209 -0.48 -6.62 24.92
C ALA A 209 -0.17 -7.32 23.59
N TYR A 210 -0.50 -8.60 23.50
CA TYR A 210 -0.39 -9.45 22.33
C TYR A 210 -1.77 -9.99 21.96
N ARG A 211 -2.07 -10.05 20.68
CA ARG A 211 -3.26 -10.73 20.16
C ARG A 211 -2.84 -12.12 19.68
N GLU A 212 -3.40 -13.15 20.30
CA GLU A 212 -3.17 -14.52 19.89
C GLU A 212 -3.94 -14.85 18.59
N PRO A 213 -3.52 -15.89 17.84
CA PRO A 213 -4.19 -16.29 16.61
C PRO A 213 -5.68 -16.67 16.79
N ASP A 214 -6.07 -17.07 18.00
CA ASP A 214 -7.46 -17.39 18.35
C ASP A 214 -8.32 -16.15 18.68
N GLY A 215 -7.72 -14.96 18.61
CA GLY A 215 -8.35 -13.68 18.90
C GLY A 215 -8.37 -13.30 20.38
N SER A 216 -7.80 -14.12 21.28
CA SER A 216 -7.58 -13.74 22.67
C SER A 216 -6.48 -12.70 22.80
N VAL A 217 -6.48 -11.96 23.90
CA VAL A 217 -5.45 -10.94 24.19
C VAL A 217 -4.72 -11.33 25.46
N VAL A 218 -3.40 -11.38 25.40
CA VAL A 218 -2.54 -11.62 26.55
C VAL A 218 -1.71 -10.38 26.79
N SER A 219 -1.47 -10.05 28.04
CA SER A 219 -0.75 -8.85 28.39
C SER A 219 0.17 -9.05 29.56
N THR A 220 1.16 -8.18 29.58
CA THR A 220 2.13 -8.11 30.66
C THR A 220 2.40 -6.65 30.99
N GLN A 221 2.56 -6.41 32.28
CA GLN A 221 3.07 -5.15 32.80
C GLN A 221 4.37 -5.47 33.52
N ASP A 222 5.44 -4.74 33.22
CA ASP A 222 6.69 -4.84 33.96
C ASP A 222 6.53 -4.11 35.30
N GLY A 223 5.77 -4.73 36.22
CA GLY A 223 5.78 -4.35 37.62
C GLY A 223 7.03 -4.94 38.25
N GLY A 224 7.88 -4.10 38.84
CA GLY A 224 9.25 -4.41 39.34
C GLY A 224 9.43 -5.55 40.36
N SER A 225 8.52 -6.51 40.44
CA SER A 225 8.64 -7.75 41.23
C SER A 225 8.26 -9.03 40.47
N GLY A 226 8.02 -8.96 39.15
CA GLY A 226 7.84 -10.14 38.29
C GLY A 226 6.88 -9.92 37.14
N LEU A 227 7.03 -10.73 36.08
CA LEU A 227 6.18 -10.70 34.89
C LEU A 227 4.74 -11.08 35.25
N GLN A 228 3.84 -10.10 35.39
CA GLN A 228 2.42 -10.38 35.64
C GLN A 228 1.69 -10.61 34.31
N LEU A 229 1.48 -11.89 33.97
CA LEU A 229 0.68 -12.32 32.83
C LEU A 229 -0.82 -12.31 33.21
N SER A 230 -1.62 -11.52 32.49
CA SER A 230 -3.09 -11.55 32.63
C SER A 230 -3.70 -12.13 31.34
N PRO A 231 -4.20 -13.38 31.34
CA PRO A 231 -4.92 -13.92 30.20
C PRO A 231 -6.31 -13.28 30.10
N ILE A 232 -6.68 -12.74 28.93
CA ILE A 232 -7.99 -12.14 28.66
C ILE A 232 -8.71 -12.96 27.58
N LYS A 233 -9.88 -13.50 27.92
CA LYS A 233 -10.68 -14.30 26.98
C LYS A 233 -11.35 -13.41 25.93
N PRO A 234 -11.67 -13.96 24.73
CA PRO A 234 -12.46 -13.24 23.74
C PRO A 234 -13.80 -12.78 24.31
N GLY A 235 -13.98 -11.46 24.43
CA GLY A 235 -15.20 -10.83 24.97
C GLY A 235 -15.08 -10.27 26.40
N ASP A 236 -14.00 -10.56 27.12
CA ASP A 236 -13.72 -9.91 28.40
C ASP A 236 -13.01 -8.57 28.13
N LEU A 237 -13.58 -7.47 28.64
CA LEU A 237 -12.89 -6.18 28.60
C LEU A 237 -11.75 -6.18 29.62
N PRO A 238 -10.51 -5.90 29.21
CA PRO A 238 -9.37 -6.06 30.09
C PRO A 238 -9.32 -5.01 31.20
N MET A 239 -9.22 -5.47 32.45
CA MET A 239 -9.13 -4.63 33.64
C MET A 239 -7.67 -4.25 33.89
N TRP A 240 -7.15 -3.30 33.11
CA TRP A 240 -5.82 -2.73 33.33
C TRP A 240 -5.80 -1.85 34.59
N GLY A 241 -4.86 -2.08 35.51
CA GLY A 241 -4.57 -1.14 36.62
C GLY A 241 -5.26 -1.38 37.97
N GLN A 242 -5.81 -2.57 38.24
CA GLN A 242 -6.14 -2.94 39.63
C GLN A 242 -4.91 -3.58 40.28
N LEU A 243 -4.43 -2.98 41.38
CA LEU A 243 -3.53 -3.67 42.30
C LEU A 243 -4.24 -4.94 42.80
N PRO A 244 -3.55 -6.09 42.87
CA PRO A 244 -4.13 -7.30 43.44
C PRO A 244 -4.56 -7.03 44.89
N ILE A 245 -5.72 -7.55 45.28
CA ILE A 245 -6.14 -7.68 46.69
C ILE A 245 -5.30 -8.78 47.34
#